data_AF-A0A1V2IHY4-F1
#
_entry.id   AF-A0A1V2IHY4-F1
#
_cell.length_a   1.000
_cell.length_b   1.000
_cell.length_c   1.000
_cell.angle_alpha   90.00
_cell.angle_beta   90.00
_cell.angle_gamma   90.00
#
_symmetry.space_group_name_H-M   'P 1'
#
loop_
_entity.id
_entity.type
_entity.pdbx_description
1 polymer ?
#
loop_
_entity_poly.entity_id
_entity_poly.type
_entity_poly.pdbx_seq_one_letter_code
_entity_poly.pdbx_strand_id
1 'polypeptide(L)'
;MPDETWETALEDSAQLLPVRREVAERFPGMVSTISIGFGAMKQVSPTRVNVSFVLRFTDKKVPGIASTGEFSSTTDGMAVLVDGHWLVSGETYCSKIDMLMGSGLTCP
;
A
#
# COMPACT_ATOMS: atom_id res chain seq x y z
N MET A 1 12.60 2.13 -3.49
CA MET A 1 12.45 3.16 -2.44
C MET A 1 12.99 2.60 -1.13
N PRO A 2 13.90 3.29 -0.43
CA PRO A 2 14.50 2.82 0.83
C PRO A 2 13.47 2.63 1.95
N ASP A 3 13.75 1.77 2.93
CA ASP A 3 12.86 1.50 4.08
C ASP A 3 12.70 2.72 5.01
N GLU A 4 13.72 3.58 5.11
CA GLU A 4 13.65 4.86 5.84
C GLU A 4 12.54 5.78 5.32
N THR A 5 12.28 5.76 4.01
CA THR A 5 11.16 6.53 3.43
C THR A 5 9.81 5.97 3.85
N TRP A 6 9.73 4.68 4.15
CA TRP A 6 8.50 4.03 4.63
C TRP A 6 8.26 4.25 6.12
N GLU A 7 9.31 4.37 6.92
CA GLU A 7 9.24 4.71 8.35
C GLU A 7 8.47 6.00 8.60
N THR A 8 8.66 6.99 7.73
CA THR A 8 8.02 8.31 7.82
C THR A 8 6.77 8.46 6.95
N ALA A 9 6.32 7.40 6.27
CA ALA A 9 5.17 7.44 5.36
C ALA A 9 3.99 6.56 5.81
N LEU A 10 4.21 5.65 6.77
CA LEU A 10 3.21 4.77 7.33
C LEU A 10 2.92 5.13 8.79
N GLU A 11 1.64 5.16 9.13
CA GLU A 11 1.19 5.00 10.51
C GLU A 11 1.62 3.61 11.02
N ASP A 12 2.05 3.51 12.28
CA ASP A 12 2.51 2.26 12.91
C ASP A 12 3.62 1.53 12.14
N SER A 13 4.51 2.30 11.48
CA SER A 13 5.56 1.77 10.59
C SER A 13 6.42 0.67 11.21
N ALA A 14 6.72 0.76 12.52
CA ALA A 14 7.47 -0.27 13.25
C ALA A 14 6.85 -1.67 13.15
N GLN A 15 5.51 -1.76 13.11
CA GLN A 15 4.79 -3.04 13.02
C GLN A 15 4.57 -3.48 11.56
N LEU A 16 4.50 -2.54 10.62
CA LEU A 16 4.18 -2.81 9.21
C LEU A 16 5.41 -3.06 8.33
N LEU A 17 6.60 -2.55 8.70
CA LEU A 17 7.82 -2.76 7.93
C LEU A 17 8.25 -4.22 7.77
N PRO A 18 8.11 -5.11 8.77
CA PRO A 18 8.33 -6.55 8.57
C PRO A 18 7.44 -7.13 7.47
N VAL A 19 6.14 -6.79 7.45
CA VAL A 19 5.19 -7.23 6.43
C VAL A 19 5.61 -6.71 5.05
N ARG A 20 6.03 -5.45 4.97
CA ARG A 20 6.55 -4.86 3.72
C ARG A 20 7.76 -5.62 3.19
N ARG A 21 8.71 -5.98 4.05
CA ARG A 21 9.92 -6.73 3.65
C ARG A 21 9.53 -8.09 3.08
N GLU A 22 8.62 -8.80 3.74
CA GLU A 22 8.12 -10.07 3.25
C GLU A 22 7.39 -9.95 1.90
N VAL A 23 6.59 -8.90 1.73
CA VAL A 23 5.94 -8.57 0.45
C VAL A 23 6.97 -8.34 -0.66
N ALA A 24 8.06 -7.63 -0.36
CA ALA A 24 9.13 -7.37 -1.32
C ALA A 24 9.89 -8.65 -1.74
N GLU A 25 10.09 -9.58 -0.81
CA GLU A 25 10.70 -10.88 -1.07
C GLU A 25 9.78 -11.77 -1.93
N ARG A 26 8.49 -11.80 -1.62
CA ARG A 26 7.49 -12.61 -2.34
C ARG A 26 7.19 -12.06 -3.75
N PHE A 27 7.06 -10.74 -3.87
CA PHE A 27 6.58 -10.04 -5.07
C PHE A 27 7.56 -8.94 -5.54
N PRO A 28 8.77 -9.30 -5.99
CA PRO A 28 9.80 -8.34 -6.38
C PRO A 28 9.42 -7.54 -7.64
N GLY A 29 8.63 -8.13 -8.55
CA GLY A 29 8.11 -7.44 -9.73
C GLY A 29 7.17 -6.31 -9.33
N MET A 30 6.31 -6.58 -8.34
CA MET A 30 5.38 -5.60 -7.81
C MET A 30 6.15 -4.41 -7.23
N VAL A 31 7.10 -4.66 -6.32
CA VAL A 31 7.85 -3.59 -5.65
C VAL A 31 8.71 -2.76 -6.63
N SER A 32 9.22 -3.37 -7.70
CA SER A 32 10.04 -2.68 -8.70
C SER A 32 9.24 -1.89 -9.74
N THR A 33 7.95 -2.20 -9.92
CA THR A 33 7.10 -1.59 -10.97
C THR A 33 5.91 -0.82 -10.42
N ILE A 34 5.69 -0.85 -9.10
CA ILE A 34 4.55 -0.19 -8.47
C ILE A 34 4.50 1.30 -8.81
N SER A 35 3.32 1.73 -9.23
CA SER A 35 3.00 3.09 -9.63
C SER A 35 1.63 3.47 -9.04
N ILE A 36 1.56 4.67 -8.46
CA ILE A 36 0.36 5.22 -7.85
C ILE A 36 -0.04 6.48 -8.61
N GLY A 37 -1.26 6.49 -9.16
CA GLY A 37 -1.88 7.69 -9.71
C GLY A 37 -2.94 8.21 -8.76
N PHE A 38 -2.77 9.42 -8.22
CA PHE A 38 -3.75 10.00 -7.30
C PHE A 38 -4.95 10.61 -8.05
N GLY A 39 -6.13 10.40 -7.48
CA GLY A 39 -7.39 10.96 -7.94
C GLY A 39 -7.92 11.99 -6.94
N ALA A 40 -9.21 11.90 -6.62
CA ALA A 40 -9.86 12.84 -5.71
C ALA A 40 -9.38 12.65 -4.26
N MET A 41 -9.36 13.76 -3.52
CA MET A 41 -9.14 13.77 -2.08
C MET A 41 -10.35 14.38 -1.40
N LYS A 42 -10.84 13.74 -0.34
CA LYS A 42 -11.98 14.20 0.45
C LYS A 42 -11.58 14.22 1.92
N GLN A 43 -11.59 15.41 2.51
CA GLN A 43 -11.41 15.54 3.95
C GLN A 43 -12.58 14.88 4.68
N VAL A 44 -12.28 13.97 5.60
CA VAL A 44 -13.26 13.26 6.44
C VAL A 44 -13.30 13.89 7.84
N SER A 45 -12.15 14.34 8.34
CA SER A 45 -12.02 15.09 9.59
C SER A 45 -10.77 15.98 9.55
N PRO A 46 -10.50 16.83 10.56
CA PRO A 46 -9.27 17.63 10.61
C PRO A 46 -7.97 16.81 10.49
N THR A 47 -7.99 15.55 10.91
CA THR A 47 -6.82 14.66 10.93
C THR A 47 -6.94 13.46 9.99
N ARG A 48 -7.98 13.42 9.13
CA ARG A 48 -8.22 12.29 8.22
C ARG A 48 -8.68 12.74 6.84
N VAL A 49 -8.02 12.23 5.80
CA VAL A 49 -8.36 12.48 4.39
C VAL A 49 -8.52 11.14 3.68
N ASN A 50 -9.67 10.94 3.06
CA ASN A 50 -9.85 9.84 2.12
C ASN A 50 -9.25 10.22 0.77
N VAL A 51 -8.44 9.33 0.21
CA VAL A 51 -7.69 9.53 -1.04
C VAL A 51 -8.07 8.41 -2.00
N SER A 52 -8.58 8.79 -3.17
CA SER A 52 -8.76 7.86 -4.27
C SER A 52 -7.48 7.76 -5.08
N PHE A 53 -7.08 6.56 -5.47
CA PHE A 53 -5.88 6.34 -6.25
C PHE A 53 -5.97 5.09 -7.13
N VAL A 54 -5.20 5.10 -8.21
CA VAL A 54 -5.02 3.94 -9.08
C VAL A 54 -3.67 3.30 -8.74
N LEU A 55 -3.73 2.05 -8.30
CA LEU A 55 -2.56 1.21 -8.07
C LEU A 55 -2.26 0.40 -9.32
N ARG A 56 -1.04 0.52 -9.83
CA ARG A 56 -0.55 -0.25 -10.98
C ARG A 56 0.75 -0.94 -10.65
N PHE A 57 0.94 -2.16 -11.13
CA PHE A 57 2.21 -2.88 -11.06
C PHE A 57 2.22 -4.06 -12.03
N THR A 58 3.38 -4.69 -12.20
CA THR A 58 3.55 -5.91 -12.98
C THR A 58 4.27 -6.96 -12.14
N ASP A 59 3.56 -8.04 -11.78
CA ASP A 59 4.15 -9.22 -11.14
C ASP A 59 3.33 -10.48 -11.40
N LYS A 60 3.92 -11.46 -12.09
CA LYS A 60 3.26 -12.74 -12.37
C LYS A 60 3.15 -13.65 -11.15
N LYS A 61 3.87 -13.34 -10.06
CA LYS A 61 3.81 -14.12 -8.81
C LYS A 61 2.61 -13.75 -7.95
N VAL A 62 2.00 -12.57 -8.16
CA VAL A 62 0.82 -12.19 -7.38
C VAL A 62 -0.39 -13.02 -7.85
N PRO A 63 -1.04 -13.76 -6.95
CA PRO A 63 -2.18 -14.60 -7.29
C PRO A 63 -3.35 -13.81 -7.88
N GLY A 64 -4.06 -14.41 -8.84
CA GLY A 64 -5.30 -13.84 -9.39
C GLY A 64 -5.13 -12.69 -10.39
N ILE A 65 -3.89 -12.34 -10.78
CA ILE A 65 -3.63 -11.38 -11.85
C ILE A 65 -3.73 -12.06 -13.23
N ALA A 66 -4.09 -11.26 -14.24
CA ALA A 66 -4.08 -11.66 -15.66
C ALA A 66 -2.74 -12.33 -16.05
N SER A 67 -2.78 -13.15 -17.11
CA SER A 67 -1.60 -13.90 -17.60
C SER A 67 -0.41 -13.00 -17.99
N THR A 68 -0.65 -11.73 -18.27
CA THR A 68 0.39 -10.72 -18.53
C THR A 68 1.19 -10.35 -17.28
N GLY A 69 0.62 -10.55 -16.09
CA GLY A 69 1.16 -10.11 -14.80
C GLY A 69 0.83 -8.65 -14.49
N GLU A 70 0.11 -7.94 -15.36
CA GLU A 70 -0.27 -6.54 -15.15
C GLU A 70 -1.49 -6.40 -14.25
N PHE A 71 -1.37 -5.55 -13.24
CA PHE A 71 -2.46 -5.14 -12.36
C PHE A 71 -2.71 -3.65 -12.50
N SER A 72 -3.99 -3.27 -12.55
CA SER A 72 -4.43 -1.89 -12.45
C SER A 72 -5.80 -1.84 -11.79
N SER A 73 -5.90 -1.20 -10.63
CA SER A 73 -7.18 -1.04 -9.93
C SER A 73 -7.30 0.34 -9.31
N THR A 74 -8.49 0.94 -9.43
CA THR A 74 -8.87 2.14 -8.69
C THR A 74 -9.37 1.72 -7.32
N THR A 75 -8.84 2.36 -6.28
CA THR A 75 -9.20 2.06 -4.90
C THR A 75 -9.08 3.32 -4.06
N ASP A 76 -9.68 3.28 -2.87
CA ASP A 76 -9.57 4.36 -1.91
C ASP A 76 -8.71 3.92 -0.72
N GLY A 77 -8.20 4.92 -0.02
CA GLY A 77 -7.44 4.77 1.21
C GLY A 77 -7.61 5.99 2.10
N MET A 78 -7.06 5.91 3.30
CA MET A 78 -7.09 6.94 4.33
C MET A 78 -5.67 7.39 4.64
N ALA A 79 -5.44 8.69 4.51
CA ALA A 79 -4.30 9.37 5.08
C ALA A 79 -4.68 9.97 6.45
N VAL A 80 -3.76 9.88 7.41
CA VAL A 80 -3.92 10.35 8.79
C VAL A 80 -2.85 11.38 9.13
N LEU A 81 -3.21 12.40 9.90
CA LEU A 81 -2.29 13.42 10.37
C LEU A 81 -1.68 13.01 11.72
N VAL A 82 -0.39 12.73 11.75
CA VAL A 82 0.39 12.36 12.95
C VAL A 82 1.55 13.34 13.09
N ASP A 83 1.63 14.03 14.23
CA ASP A 83 2.68 15.01 14.53
C ASP A 83 2.94 16.04 13.40
N GLY A 84 1.86 16.49 12.75
CA GLY A 84 1.92 17.47 11.65
C GLY A 84 2.25 16.90 10.27
N HIS A 85 2.42 15.58 10.14
CA HIS A 85 2.71 14.89 8.89
C HIS A 85 1.57 13.98 8.45
N TRP A 86 1.24 14.01 7.16
CA TRP A 86 0.26 13.10 6.59
C TRP A 86 0.92 11.77 6.26
N LEU A 87 0.41 10.71 6.87
CA LEU A 87 0.87 9.33 6.70
C LEU A 87 -0.24 8.48 6.08
N VAL A 88 0.12 7.41 5.39
CA VAL A 88 -0.85 6.37 5.02
C VAL A 88 -1.23 5.61 6.28
N SER A 89 -2.52 5.48 6.55
CA SER A 89 -3.00 4.72 7.72
C SER A 89 -2.64 3.25 7.64
N GLY A 90 -2.45 2.62 8.81
CA GLY A 90 -2.19 1.19 8.90
C GLY A 90 -3.32 0.36 8.28
N GLU A 91 -4.57 0.74 8.54
CA GLU A 91 -5.77 0.14 7.94
C GLU A 91 -5.71 0.13 6.41
N THR A 92 -5.31 1.25 5.80
CA THR A 92 -5.20 1.35 4.35
C THR A 92 -4.12 0.43 3.82
N TYR A 93 -2.94 0.44 4.45
CA TYR A 93 -1.84 -0.44 4.07
C TYR A 93 -2.29 -1.91 4.11
N CYS A 94 -2.88 -2.34 5.21
CA CYS A 94 -3.32 -3.71 5.41
C CYS A 94 -4.41 -4.15 4.44
N SER A 95 -5.37 -3.27 4.13
CA SER A 95 -6.39 -3.55 3.10
C SER A 95 -5.76 -3.89 1.74
N LYS A 96 -4.60 -3.31 1.40
CA LYS A 96 -3.90 -3.60 0.14
C LYS A 96 -3.06 -4.85 0.23
N ILE A 97 -2.55 -5.20 1.41
CA ILE A 97 -1.89 -6.50 1.63
C ILE A 97 -2.90 -7.63 1.49
N ASP A 98 -4.10 -7.49 2.07
CA ASP A 98 -5.17 -8.49 1.96
C ASP A 98 -5.59 -8.73 0.51
N MET A 99 -5.56 -7.68 -0.33
CA MET A 99 -5.85 -7.77 -1.75
C MET A 99 -4.85 -8.65 -2.53
N LEU A 100 -3.62 -8.81 -2.04
CA LEU A 100 -2.60 -9.62 -2.71
C LEU A 100 -2.89 -11.13 -2.60
N MET A 101 -3.93 -11.55 -1.86
CA MET A 101 -4.43 -12.94 -1.75
C MET A 101 -3.32 -13.98 -1.49
N GLY A 102 -2.22 -13.56 -0.87
CA GLY A 102 -1.12 -14.43 -0.51
C GLY A 102 -1.43 -15.15 0.79
N SER A 103 -1.64 -16.46 0.75
CA SER A 103 -1.71 -17.28 1.95
C SER A 103 -0.50 -16.98 2.86
N GLY A 104 -0.76 -16.50 4.08
CA GLY A 104 0.25 -16.27 5.10
C GLY A 104 0.87 -14.87 5.17
N LEU A 105 0.42 -13.89 4.37
CA LEU A 105 0.68 -12.48 4.72
C LEU A 105 -0.39 -12.05 5.74
N THR A 106 0.05 -11.51 6.87
CA THR A 106 -0.87 -11.07 7.94
C THR A 106 -0.41 -9.72 8.42
N CYS A 107 -1.33 -8.75 8.38
CA CYS A 107 -1.14 -7.50 9.08
C CYS A 107 -1.38 -7.67 10.59
N PRO A 108 -0.61 -6.98 11.44
CA PRO A 108 -0.82 -6.95 12.89
C PRO A 108 -2.14 -6.30 13.28
#